data_AF-A0A7C3EDH7-F1
#
_entry.id   AF-A0A7C3EDH7-F1
#
_cell.length_a   1.000
_cell.length_b   1.000
_cell.length_c   1.000
_cell.angle_alpha   90.00
_cell.angle_beta   90.00
_cell.angle_gamma   90.00
#
_symmetry.space_group_name_H-M   'P 1'
#
loop_
_entity.id
_entity.type
_entity.pdbx_description
1 polymer ?
#
loop_
_entity_poly.entity_id
_entity_poly.type
_entity_poly.pdbx_seq_one_letter_code
_entity_poly.pdbx_strand_id
1 'polypeptide(L)'
;MILYIFGYAVLWDFIATAYRRWKRTVVAQNKAGFGRQLWHDLIKTPLGNVAIGAGILFLTGFFDILDSIFFLKDIVLSRYGLFVFTIGSALVLANRYGFLFKQLNYANANLEERINDLSVAKAAAERNEHKYRSLFNGTKDPIALLDKQFRFKECNAAAIDYFNLEGTDLSYISEKTPKLPDLLYEDQREHISLEERFEEIRERLIASKQAVEVQAQMRSPLGEFKSCTLRMESIRTTDEIEILLRVIPDNKDDLAQAFIEGREHFEIENTLTAADDISRHVCSNLAKYMPQEDANFAMVCVREIIINAIEHGNLEITFDEKSKAQRERRYFEFLQERKDAPKYKDRRVQVEYSITPQRALFRITDQGKGFDHRTFLEKAANPSPELLEHGRGLFMTLAAFDRVVYNEAGNQVTLEKRFKTRA
;
A
#
# COMPACT_ATOMS: atom_id res chain seq x y z
N MET A 1 43.42 -54.10 -49.12
CA MET A 1 42.13 -53.40 -48.89
C MET A 1 41.92 -53.03 -47.43
N ILE A 2 42.01 -53.96 -46.47
CA ILE A 2 41.84 -53.69 -45.02
C ILE A 2 42.87 -52.68 -44.47
N LEU A 3 44.14 -52.80 -44.86
CA LEU A 3 45.21 -51.84 -44.51
C LEU A 3 44.93 -50.40 -44.99
N TYR A 4 44.33 -50.26 -46.17
CA TYR A 4 44.01 -48.97 -46.77
C TYR A 4 42.82 -48.31 -46.08
N ILE A 5 41.77 -49.09 -45.81
CA ILE A 5 40.56 -48.62 -45.09
C ILE A 5 40.92 -48.23 -43.65
N PHE A 6 41.79 -48.99 -42.98
CA PHE A 6 42.20 -48.70 -41.61
C PHE A 6 43.04 -47.42 -41.50
N GLY A 7 44.09 -47.30 -42.32
CA GLY A 7 44.95 -46.12 -42.35
C GLY A 7 44.21 -44.86 -42.78
N TYR A 8 43.31 -44.97 -43.77
CA TYR A 8 42.60 -43.83 -44.33
C TYR A 8 41.33 -43.44 -43.55
N ALA A 9 40.60 -44.37 -42.91
CA ALA A 9 39.36 -44.02 -42.23
C ALA A 9 39.58 -43.58 -40.77
N VAL A 10 40.49 -44.26 -40.04
CA VAL A 10 40.65 -44.02 -38.59
C VAL A 10 41.80 -43.07 -38.32
N LEU A 11 42.97 -43.33 -38.91
CA LEU A 11 44.18 -42.55 -38.63
C LEU A 11 44.10 -41.15 -39.28
N TRP A 12 43.64 -41.08 -40.52
CA TRP A 12 43.45 -39.79 -41.22
C TRP A 12 42.38 -38.93 -40.55
N ASP A 13 41.22 -39.48 -40.19
CA ASP A 13 40.15 -38.70 -39.54
C ASP A 13 40.55 -38.25 -38.13
N PHE A 14 41.29 -39.09 -37.40
CA PHE A 14 41.89 -38.72 -36.12
C PHE A 14 42.90 -37.58 -36.28
N ILE A 15 43.88 -37.71 -37.18
CA ILE A 15 44.91 -36.69 -37.42
C ILE A 15 44.29 -35.39 -37.95
N ALA A 16 43.32 -35.47 -38.87
CA ALA A 16 42.63 -34.30 -39.42
C ALA A 16 41.79 -33.58 -38.35
N THR A 17 41.19 -34.31 -37.41
CA THR A 17 40.39 -33.75 -36.32
C THR A 17 41.27 -33.15 -35.23
N ALA A 18 42.38 -33.83 -34.87
CA ALA A 18 43.40 -33.30 -33.96
C ALA A 18 44.07 -32.03 -34.53
N TYR A 19 44.38 -32.03 -35.84
CA TYR A 19 44.91 -30.86 -36.54
C TYR A 19 43.94 -29.68 -36.53
N ARG A 20 42.64 -29.92 -36.80
CA ARG A 20 41.60 -28.88 -36.74
C ARG A 20 41.44 -28.31 -35.32
N ARG A 21 41.55 -29.12 -34.27
CA ARG A 21 41.52 -28.65 -32.87
C ARG A 21 42.76 -27.86 -32.50
N TRP A 22 43.94 -28.37 -32.83
CA TRP A 22 45.20 -27.67 -32.59
C TRP A 22 45.23 -26.30 -33.27
N LYS A 23 44.77 -26.21 -34.53
CA LYS A 23 44.66 -24.94 -35.26
C LYS A 23 43.74 -23.93 -34.54
N ARG A 24 42.65 -24.38 -33.91
CA ARG A 24 41.77 -23.50 -33.11
C ARG A 24 42.40 -23.09 -31.78
N THR A 25 43.12 -23.98 -31.10
CA THR A 25 43.74 -23.68 -29.81
C THR A 25 45.00 -22.82 -29.94
N VAL A 26 45.78 -22.97 -31.00
CA VAL A 26 46.94 -22.10 -31.30
C VAL A 26 46.51 -20.67 -31.60
N VAL A 27 45.36 -20.49 -32.26
CA VAL A 27 44.77 -19.16 -32.51
C VAL A 27 44.24 -18.52 -31.21
N ALA A 28 43.82 -19.33 -30.22
CA ALA A 28 43.25 -18.84 -28.97
C ALA A 28 44.29 -18.64 -27.84
N GLN A 29 45.31 -19.50 -27.73
CA GLN A 29 46.32 -19.45 -26.67
C GLN A 29 47.67 -19.99 -27.19
N ASN A 30 48.67 -19.11 -27.23
CA ASN A 30 49.95 -19.33 -27.91
C ASN A 30 50.93 -20.26 -27.15
N LYS A 31 50.52 -21.46 -26.71
CA LYS A 31 51.42 -22.41 -26.00
C LYS A 31 50.91 -23.87 -26.04
N ALA A 32 51.13 -24.58 -27.15
CA ALA A 32 51.31 -26.04 -27.16
C ALA A 32 51.89 -26.54 -28.50
N GLY A 33 52.99 -27.29 -28.45
CA GLY A 33 53.53 -27.97 -29.63
C GLY A 33 52.56 -29.06 -30.11
N PHE A 34 52.35 -29.14 -31.43
CA PHE A 34 51.40 -30.07 -32.07
C PHE A 34 51.52 -31.51 -31.55
N GLY A 35 52.75 -32.01 -31.35
CA GLY A 35 52.99 -33.36 -30.83
C GLY A 35 52.48 -33.59 -29.40
N ARG A 36 52.58 -32.61 -28.49
CA ARG A 36 52.04 -32.73 -27.13
C ARG A 36 50.51 -32.74 -27.13
N GLN A 37 49.90 -31.95 -28.01
CA GLN A 37 48.45 -31.90 -28.14
C GLN A 37 47.89 -33.14 -28.82
N LEU A 38 48.60 -33.68 -29.81
CA LEU A 38 48.27 -34.96 -30.43
C LEU A 38 48.35 -36.11 -29.42
N TRP A 39 49.40 -36.15 -28.58
CA TRP A 39 49.53 -37.15 -27.51
C TRP A 39 48.43 -37.02 -26.46
N HIS A 40 48.09 -35.79 -26.06
CA HIS A 40 47.00 -35.52 -25.15
C HIS A 40 45.65 -35.93 -25.74
N ASP A 41 45.39 -35.60 -27.02
CA ASP A 41 44.18 -36.01 -27.72
C ASP A 41 44.14 -37.53 -27.93
N LEU A 42 45.28 -38.19 -28.15
CA LEU A 42 45.36 -39.64 -28.33
C LEU A 42 44.93 -40.39 -27.06
N ILE A 43 45.32 -39.89 -25.88
CA ILE A 43 44.99 -40.52 -24.58
C ILE A 43 43.62 -40.07 -24.05
N LYS A 44 43.22 -38.82 -24.28
CA LYS A 44 42.03 -38.23 -23.64
C LYS A 44 40.81 -38.15 -24.54
N THR A 45 40.93 -38.37 -25.85
CA THR A 45 39.77 -38.34 -26.74
C THR A 45 39.26 -39.76 -27.06
N PRO A 46 37.93 -39.91 -27.25
CA PRO A 46 37.33 -41.19 -27.64
C PRO A 46 37.92 -41.73 -28.95
N LEU A 47 38.16 -40.82 -29.91
CA LEU A 47 38.72 -41.16 -31.21
C LEU A 47 40.19 -41.61 -31.08
N GLY A 48 40.94 -41.00 -30.14
CA GLY A 48 42.30 -41.39 -29.79
C GLY A 48 42.37 -42.77 -29.13
N ASN A 49 41.49 -43.06 -28.17
CA ASN A 49 41.45 -44.37 -27.51
C ASN A 49 41.09 -45.50 -28.48
N VAL A 50 40.15 -45.26 -29.39
CA VAL A 50 39.83 -46.19 -30.49
C VAL A 50 41.06 -46.34 -31.39
N ALA A 51 41.76 -45.27 -31.75
CA ALA A 51 42.97 -45.33 -32.57
C ALA A 51 44.12 -46.11 -31.89
N ILE A 52 44.35 -45.94 -30.58
CA ILE A 52 45.34 -46.71 -29.81
C ILE A 52 44.99 -48.19 -29.86
N GLY A 53 43.76 -48.53 -29.48
CA GLY A 53 43.35 -49.92 -29.39
C GLY A 53 43.33 -50.62 -30.76
N ALA A 54 42.96 -49.88 -31.79
CA ALA A 54 43.02 -50.32 -33.18
C ALA A 54 44.48 -50.52 -33.64
N GLY A 55 45.41 -49.66 -33.19
CA GLY A 55 46.86 -49.82 -33.39
C GLY A 55 47.42 -51.06 -32.69
N ILE A 56 46.99 -51.37 -31.47
CA ILE A 56 47.36 -52.59 -30.73
C ILE A 56 46.91 -53.83 -31.52
N LEU A 57 45.67 -53.84 -32.00
CA LEU A 57 45.13 -54.91 -32.84
C LEU A 57 45.94 -55.12 -34.13
N PHE A 58 46.34 -54.03 -34.77
CA PHE A 58 47.13 -54.09 -35.98
C PHE A 58 48.54 -54.64 -35.70
N LEU A 59 49.18 -54.20 -34.62
CA LEU A 59 50.52 -54.66 -34.22
C LEU A 59 50.52 -56.14 -33.82
N THR A 60 49.53 -56.60 -33.05
CA THR A 60 49.44 -58.01 -32.66
C THR A 60 49.09 -58.90 -33.85
N GLY A 61 48.20 -58.45 -34.75
CA GLY A 61 47.91 -59.18 -35.99
C GLY A 61 49.11 -59.26 -36.93
N PHE A 62 49.91 -58.19 -37.04
CA PHE A 62 51.13 -58.19 -37.84
C PHE A 62 52.21 -59.10 -37.24
N PHE A 63 52.33 -59.12 -35.91
CA PHE A 63 53.24 -60.02 -35.20
C PHE A 63 52.88 -61.49 -35.43
N ASP A 64 51.60 -61.86 -35.36
CA ASP A 64 51.14 -63.23 -35.64
C ASP A 64 51.47 -63.67 -37.09
N ILE A 65 51.37 -62.74 -38.06
CA ILE A 65 51.77 -63.01 -39.46
C ILE A 65 53.27 -63.27 -39.55
N LEU A 66 54.10 -62.46 -38.88
CA LEU A 66 55.54 -62.65 -38.86
C LEU A 66 55.95 -63.92 -38.12
N ASP A 67 55.31 -64.24 -36.98
CA ASP A 67 55.56 -65.47 -36.22
C ASP A 67 55.23 -66.70 -37.07
N SER A 68 54.10 -66.67 -37.78
CA SER A 68 53.66 -67.75 -38.67
C SER A 68 54.60 -67.98 -39.87
N ILE A 69 55.27 -66.93 -40.38
CA ILE A 69 56.17 -67.02 -41.54
C ILE A 69 57.60 -67.37 -41.12
N PHE A 70 58.11 -66.79 -40.04
CA PHE A 70 59.55 -66.81 -39.71
C PHE A 70 59.91 -67.62 -38.47
N PHE A 71 59.05 -67.68 -37.46
CA PHE A 71 59.43 -68.16 -36.13
C PHE A 71 58.73 -69.47 -35.71
N LEU A 72 57.56 -69.79 -36.28
CA LEU A 72 56.78 -71.02 -36.06
C LEU A 72 56.57 -71.36 -34.58
N LYS A 73 56.39 -70.36 -33.71
CA LYS A 73 56.26 -70.56 -32.26
C LYS A 73 54.82 -70.80 -31.79
N ASP A 74 53.84 -70.80 -32.69
CA ASP A 74 52.39 -70.96 -32.42
C ASP A 74 51.83 -69.99 -31.36
N ILE A 75 52.46 -68.81 -31.19
CA ILE A 75 52.00 -67.81 -30.24
C ILE A 75 50.96 -66.92 -30.94
N VAL A 76 49.67 -67.15 -30.68
CA VAL A 76 48.57 -66.39 -31.27
C VAL A 76 48.22 -65.16 -30.43
N LEU A 77 48.98 -64.07 -30.61
CA LEU A 77 48.91 -62.84 -29.83
C LEU A 77 47.69 -61.95 -30.22
N SER A 78 47.18 -62.09 -31.44
CA SER A 78 46.01 -61.34 -31.94
C SER A 78 44.75 -61.55 -31.10
N ARG A 79 44.55 -62.74 -30.52
CA ARG A 79 43.40 -63.04 -29.63
C ARG A 79 43.40 -62.16 -28.39
N TYR A 80 44.57 -61.98 -27.79
CA TYR A 80 44.74 -61.10 -26.63
C TYR A 80 44.63 -59.63 -27.00
N GLY A 81 45.14 -59.22 -28.18
CA GLY A 81 44.96 -57.87 -28.70
C GLY A 81 43.48 -57.48 -28.92
N LEU A 82 42.68 -58.39 -29.47
CA LEU A 82 41.23 -58.19 -29.66
C LEU A 82 40.48 -58.11 -28.33
N PHE A 83 40.85 -58.95 -27.37
CA PHE A 83 40.29 -58.92 -26.03
C PHE A 83 40.55 -57.57 -25.34
N VAL A 84 41.79 -57.06 -25.38
CA VAL A 84 42.14 -55.75 -24.81
C VAL A 84 41.40 -54.61 -25.52
N PHE A 85 41.28 -54.66 -26.85
CA PHE A 85 40.56 -53.64 -27.62
C PHE A 85 39.07 -53.58 -27.27
N THR A 86 38.40 -54.73 -27.23
CA THR A 86 36.95 -54.80 -26.99
C THR A 86 36.59 -54.37 -25.58
N ILE A 87 37.32 -54.86 -24.57
CA ILE A 87 37.10 -54.46 -23.17
C ILE A 87 37.48 -53.00 -22.94
N GLY A 88 38.62 -52.55 -23.48
CA GLY A 88 39.05 -51.16 -23.36
C GLY A 88 38.05 -50.19 -23.98
N SER A 89 37.54 -50.50 -25.17
CA SER A 89 36.52 -49.68 -25.84
C SER A 89 35.20 -49.66 -25.07
N ALA A 90 34.76 -50.81 -24.54
CA ALA A 90 33.56 -50.90 -23.71
C ALA A 90 33.69 -50.07 -22.42
N LEU A 91 34.84 -50.12 -21.73
CA LEU A 91 35.09 -49.36 -20.51
C LEU A 91 35.12 -47.85 -20.75
N VAL A 92 35.78 -47.41 -21.84
CA VAL A 92 35.82 -45.98 -22.24
C VAL A 92 34.40 -45.48 -22.55
N LEU A 93 33.62 -46.27 -23.28
CA LEU A 93 32.25 -45.91 -23.63
C LEU A 93 31.36 -45.84 -22.38
N ALA A 94 31.47 -46.81 -21.48
CA ALA A 94 30.74 -46.83 -20.21
C ALA A 94 31.05 -45.62 -19.33
N ASN A 95 32.33 -45.26 -19.18
CA ASN A 95 32.74 -44.06 -18.44
C ASN A 95 32.18 -42.78 -19.06
N ARG A 96 32.15 -42.69 -20.40
CA ARG A 96 31.59 -41.54 -21.10
C ARG A 96 30.07 -41.44 -20.95
N TYR A 97 29.36 -42.56 -21.05
CA TYR A 97 27.92 -42.60 -20.79
C TYR A 97 27.63 -42.17 -19.35
N GLY A 98 28.39 -42.68 -18.38
CA GLY A 98 28.28 -42.26 -16.98
C GLY A 98 28.50 -40.76 -16.80
N PHE A 99 29.51 -40.18 -17.47
CA PHE A 99 29.77 -38.75 -17.42
C PHE A 99 28.64 -37.92 -18.06
N LEU A 100 28.20 -38.29 -19.27
CA LEU A 100 27.12 -37.59 -19.97
C LEU A 100 25.79 -37.68 -19.20
N PHE A 101 25.49 -38.85 -18.64
CA PHE A 101 24.30 -39.05 -17.82
C PHE A 101 24.31 -38.16 -16.57
N LYS A 102 25.46 -38.05 -15.89
CA LYS A 102 25.63 -37.12 -14.77
C LYS A 102 25.44 -35.66 -15.18
N GLN A 103 26.02 -35.23 -16.31
CA GLN A 103 25.81 -33.87 -16.81
C GLN A 103 24.35 -33.61 -17.18
N LEU A 104 23.67 -34.57 -17.80
CA LEU A 104 22.26 -34.46 -18.17
C LEU A 104 21.38 -34.32 -16.93
N ASN A 105 21.58 -35.15 -15.92
CA ASN A 105 20.81 -35.08 -14.68
C ASN A 105 21.07 -33.78 -13.92
N TYR A 106 22.31 -33.31 -13.89
CA TYR A 106 22.64 -32.02 -13.27
C TYR A 106 21.97 -30.86 -14.01
N ALA A 107 21.98 -30.87 -15.34
CA ALA A 107 21.32 -29.86 -16.15
C ALA A 107 19.79 -29.87 -15.96
N ASN A 108 19.17 -31.05 -15.93
CA ASN A 108 17.74 -31.18 -15.70
C ASN A 108 17.34 -30.71 -14.29
N ALA A 109 18.09 -31.08 -13.25
CA ALA A 109 17.83 -30.64 -11.89
C ALA A 109 17.91 -29.11 -11.75
N ASN A 110 18.93 -28.48 -12.34
CA ASN A 110 19.06 -27.01 -12.36
C ASN A 110 17.93 -26.34 -13.15
N LEU A 111 17.45 -26.97 -14.22
CA LEU A 111 16.33 -26.45 -15.01
C LEU A 111 15.00 -26.54 -14.23
N GLU A 112 14.76 -27.64 -13.54
CA GLU A 112 13.60 -27.79 -12.64
C GLU A 112 13.64 -26.75 -11.50
N GLU A 113 14.81 -26.54 -10.89
CA GLU A 113 15.00 -25.51 -9.86
C GLU A 113 14.66 -24.12 -10.39
N ARG A 114 15.18 -23.74 -11.56
CA ARG A 114 14.88 -22.44 -12.19
C ARG A 114 13.41 -22.27 -12.56
N ILE A 115 12.76 -23.33 -13.04
CA ILE A 115 11.32 -23.29 -13.34
C ILE A 115 10.53 -23.07 -12.05
N ASN A 116 10.90 -23.76 -10.98
CA ASN A 116 10.25 -23.60 -9.69
C ASN A 116 10.44 -22.17 -9.15
N ASP A 117 11.67 -21.64 -9.16
CA ASP A 117 11.96 -20.27 -8.74
C ASP A 117 11.16 -19.23 -9.54
N LEU A 118 11.10 -19.39 -10.87
CA LEU A 118 10.33 -18.51 -11.74
C LEU A 118 8.83 -18.59 -11.43
N SER A 119 8.31 -19.79 -11.15
CA SER A 119 6.89 -19.98 -10.80
C SER A 119 6.53 -19.30 -9.48
N VAL A 120 7.41 -19.38 -8.48
CA VAL A 120 7.25 -18.72 -7.18
C VAL A 120 7.33 -17.20 -7.33
N ALA A 121 8.31 -16.69 -8.08
CA ALA A 121 8.44 -15.27 -8.35
C ALA A 121 7.22 -14.72 -9.10
N LYS A 122 6.69 -15.46 -10.08
CA LYS A 122 5.47 -15.11 -10.82
C LYS A 122 4.26 -15.04 -9.90
N ALA A 123 4.03 -16.07 -9.08
CA ALA A 123 2.91 -16.09 -8.14
C ALA A 123 2.98 -14.94 -7.12
N ALA A 124 4.20 -14.58 -6.67
CA ALA A 124 4.41 -13.43 -5.81
C ALA A 124 4.08 -12.11 -6.51
N ALA A 125 4.47 -11.94 -7.77
CA ALA A 125 4.15 -10.76 -8.58
C ALA A 125 2.63 -10.61 -8.80
N GLU A 126 1.94 -11.68 -9.19
CA GLU A 126 0.48 -11.68 -9.36
C GLU A 126 -0.24 -11.31 -8.05
N ARG A 127 0.23 -11.83 -6.90
CA ARG A 127 -0.33 -11.48 -5.59
C ARG A 127 -0.13 -10.02 -5.24
N ASN A 128 1.03 -9.44 -5.57
CA ASN A 128 1.31 -8.03 -5.34
C ASN A 128 0.49 -7.13 -6.26
N GLU A 129 0.31 -7.51 -7.53
CA GLU A 129 -0.56 -6.79 -8.46
C GLU A 129 -2.02 -6.78 -7.97
N HIS A 130 -2.54 -7.93 -7.53
CA HIS A 130 -3.89 -7.98 -6.96
C HIS A 130 -4.06 -7.10 -5.71
N LYS A 131 -3.07 -7.08 -4.81
CA LYS A 131 -3.08 -6.19 -3.65
C LYS A 131 -3.08 -4.72 -4.07
N TYR A 132 -2.23 -4.35 -5.02
CA TYR A 132 -2.17 -3.00 -5.57
C TYR A 132 -3.51 -2.59 -6.17
N ARG A 133 -4.08 -3.39 -7.08
CA ARG A 133 -5.39 -3.11 -7.70
C ARG A 133 -6.51 -2.99 -6.66
N SER A 134 -6.47 -3.80 -5.61
CA SER A 134 -7.47 -3.75 -4.53
C SER A 134 -7.35 -2.47 -3.69
N LEU A 135 -6.14 -2.02 -3.37
CA LEU A 135 -5.91 -0.78 -2.62
C LEU A 135 -6.21 0.46 -3.45
N PHE A 136 -5.81 0.44 -4.73
CA PHE A 136 -5.98 1.53 -5.67
C PHE A 136 -7.46 1.76 -6.03
N ASN A 137 -8.21 0.68 -6.32
CA ASN A 137 -9.63 0.76 -6.66
C ASN A 137 -10.58 0.67 -5.45
N GLY A 138 -10.11 0.20 -4.29
CA GLY A 138 -10.94 0.04 -3.10
C GLY A 138 -11.18 1.33 -2.33
N THR A 139 -10.42 2.40 -2.61
CA THR A 139 -10.62 3.72 -2.00
C THR A 139 -11.69 4.52 -2.73
N LYS A 140 -12.42 5.37 -1.99
CA LYS A 140 -13.33 6.36 -2.55
C LYS A 140 -12.64 7.67 -2.91
N ASP A 141 -11.41 7.86 -2.46
CA ASP A 141 -10.65 9.07 -2.77
C ASP A 141 -10.15 8.99 -4.22
N PRO A 142 -10.18 10.09 -5.00
CA PRO A 142 -9.60 10.12 -6.33
C PRO A 142 -8.07 9.94 -6.27
N ILE A 143 -7.57 8.89 -6.91
CA ILE A 143 -6.13 8.58 -7.02
C ILE A 143 -5.76 8.35 -8.48
N ALA A 144 -4.65 8.96 -8.91
CA ALA A 144 -4.08 8.76 -10.24
C ALA A 144 -2.56 8.63 -10.21
N LEU A 145 -2.01 7.85 -11.13
CA LEU A 145 -0.59 7.85 -11.48
C LEU A 145 -0.38 8.71 -12.72
N LEU A 146 0.59 9.62 -12.64
CA LEU A 146 0.95 10.53 -13.71
C LEU A 146 2.39 10.29 -14.17
N ASP A 147 2.71 10.66 -15.41
CA ASP A 147 4.08 10.74 -15.88
C ASP A 147 4.81 11.99 -15.34
N LYS A 148 6.09 12.12 -15.65
CA LYS A 148 6.93 13.29 -15.30
C LYS A 148 6.47 14.61 -15.93
N GLN A 149 5.50 14.59 -16.85
CA GLN A 149 4.84 15.74 -17.48
C GLN A 149 3.41 15.96 -16.96
N PHE A 150 3.01 15.27 -15.87
CA PHE A 150 1.68 15.29 -15.29
C PHE A 150 0.55 14.78 -16.22
N ARG A 151 0.87 13.92 -17.20
CA ARG A 151 -0.12 13.19 -18.00
C ARG A 151 -0.60 11.96 -17.26
N PHE A 152 -1.91 11.69 -17.30
CA PHE A 152 -2.50 10.53 -16.64
C PHE A 152 -2.01 9.21 -17.28
N LYS A 153 -1.43 8.32 -16.46
CA LYS A 153 -1.05 6.94 -16.83
C LYS A 153 -2.10 5.93 -16.36
N GLU A 154 -2.52 6.02 -15.10
CA GLU A 154 -3.51 5.11 -14.51
C GLU A 154 -4.39 5.89 -13.52
N CYS A 155 -5.68 5.56 -13.46
CA CYS A 155 -6.66 6.22 -12.59
C CYS A 155 -7.55 5.18 -11.94
N ASN A 156 -7.90 5.38 -10.67
CA ASN A 156 -8.95 4.59 -10.05
C ASN A 156 -10.33 5.09 -10.50
N ALA A 157 -11.39 4.32 -10.24
CA ALA A 157 -12.76 4.69 -10.65
C ALA A 157 -13.14 6.09 -10.13
N ALA A 158 -12.83 6.39 -8.86
CA ALA A 158 -13.10 7.71 -8.28
C ALA A 158 -12.38 8.85 -9.02
N ALA A 159 -11.15 8.66 -9.49
CA ALA A 159 -10.43 9.64 -10.29
C ALA A 159 -10.98 9.79 -11.71
N ILE A 160 -11.41 8.69 -12.35
CA ILE A 160 -12.06 8.76 -13.66
C ILE A 160 -13.31 9.63 -13.58
N ASP A 161 -14.15 9.39 -12.57
CA ASP A 161 -15.37 10.17 -12.35
C ASP A 161 -15.04 11.63 -11.97
N TYR A 162 -14.07 11.84 -11.07
CA TYR A 162 -13.72 13.16 -10.56
C TYR A 162 -13.08 14.07 -11.61
N PHE A 163 -12.20 13.53 -12.46
CA PHE A 163 -11.55 14.26 -13.55
C PHE A 163 -12.32 14.20 -14.88
N ASN A 164 -13.49 13.55 -14.90
CA ASN A 164 -14.31 13.35 -16.09
C ASN A 164 -13.52 12.72 -17.26
N LEU A 165 -12.77 11.66 -16.96
CA LEU A 165 -11.91 10.95 -17.91
C LEU A 165 -12.61 9.75 -18.56
N GLU A 166 -13.94 9.62 -18.44
CA GLU A 166 -14.72 8.55 -19.04
C GLU A 166 -14.48 8.47 -20.55
N GLY A 167 -14.08 7.29 -21.04
CA GLY A 167 -13.78 7.06 -22.46
C GLY A 167 -12.39 7.48 -22.92
N THR A 168 -11.52 7.98 -22.03
CA THR A 168 -10.11 8.24 -22.35
C THR A 168 -9.33 6.92 -22.33
N ASP A 169 -8.69 6.57 -23.44
CA ASP A 169 -7.80 5.41 -23.48
C ASP A 169 -6.45 5.77 -22.84
N LEU A 170 -6.23 5.29 -21.62
CA LEU A 170 -4.99 5.46 -20.86
C LEU A 170 -3.99 4.32 -21.09
N SER A 171 -4.28 3.37 -21.99
CA SER A 171 -3.39 2.23 -22.24
C SER A 171 -2.05 2.63 -22.88
N TYR A 172 -1.99 3.80 -23.53
CA TYR A 172 -0.77 4.39 -24.07
C TYR A 172 -0.74 5.91 -23.86
N ILE A 173 0.43 6.45 -23.51
CA ILE A 173 0.65 7.89 -23.41
C ILE A 173 0.84 8.47 -24.81
N SER A 174 0.01 9.44 -25.19
CA SER A 174 0.12 10.19 -26.44
C SER A 174 0.07 11.69 -26.18
N GLU A 175 0.27 12.51 -27.22
CA GLU A 175 0.08 13.96 -27.12
C GLU A 175 -1.38 14.35 -26.79
N LYS A 176 -2.35 13.46 -27.03
CA LYS A 176 -3.76 13.67 -26.71
C LYS A 176 -4.12 13.26 -25.28
N THR A 177 -3.20 12.65 -24.54
CA THR A 177 -3.46 12.25 -23.15
C THR A 177 -3.59 13.51 -22.30
N PRO A 178 -4.70 13.67 -21.56
CA PRO A 178 -4.95 14.87 -20.76
C PRO A 178 -3.85 15.07 -19.72
N LYS A 179 -3.47 16.33 -19.48
CA LYS A 179 -2.57 16.70 -18.39
C LYS A 179 -3.38 17.22 -17.22
N LEU A 180 -2.86 17.01 -16.01
CA LEU A 180 -3.47 17.53 -14.79
C LEU A 180 -3.67 19.06 -14.82
N PRO A 181 -2.69 19.91 -15.22
CA PRO A 181 -2.86 21.36 -15.22
C PRO A 181 -4.00 21.84 -16.12
N ASP A 182 -4.25 21.15 -17.24
CA ASP A 182 -5.30 21.50 -18.21
C ASP A 182 -6.72 21.33 -17.62
N LEU A 183 -6.86 20.54 -16.55
CA LEU A 183 -8.13 20.29 -15.85
C LEU A 183 -8.35 21.25 -14.67
N LEU A 184 -7.32 22.01 -14.30
CA LEU A 184 -7.39 22.98 -13.20
C LEU A 184 -7.84 24.35 -13.71
N TYR A 185 -8.49 25.10 -12.83
CA TYR A 185 -8.85 26.48 -13.08
C TYR A 185 -7.64 27.39 -12.89
N GLU A 186 -7.38 28.23 -13.89
CA GLU A 186 -6.39 29.31 -13.84
C GLU A 186 -7.09 30.63 -13.47
N ASP A 187 -6.76 31.21 -12.32
CA ASP A 187 -7.22 32.56 -12.01
C ASP A 187 -6.38 33.59 -12.79
N GLN A 188 -7.01 34.26 -13.75
CA GLN A 188 -6.37 35.29 -14.58
C GLN A 188 -5.84 36.50 -13.79
N ARG A 189 -6.09 36.57 -12.49
CA ARG A 189 -5.56 37.60 -11.57
C ARG A 189 -4.26 37.21 -10.88
N GLU A 190 -3.86 35.95 -10.93
CA GLU A 190 -2.58 35.51 -10.36
C GLU A 190 -1.41 35.91 -11.26
N HIS A 191 -0.29 36.33 -10.64
CA HIS A 191 0.91 36.77 -11.35
C HIS A 191 1.74 35.61 -11.93
N ILE A 192 1.46 34.37 -11.54
CA ILE A 192 2.20 33.16 -11.91
C ILE A 192 1.24 32.26 -12.69
N SER A 193 1.66 31.83 -13.88
CA SER A 193 0.87 30.91 -14.70
C SER A 193 0.79 29.52 -14.06
N LEU A 194 -0.26 28.75 -14.36
CA LEU A 194 -0.35 27.35 -13.91
C LEU A 194 0.85 26.52 -14.40
N GLU A 195 1.35 26.78 -15.61
CA GLU A 195 2.51 26.09 -16.17
C GLU A 195 3.78 26.31 -15.34
N GLU A 196 4.08 27.57 -14.97
CA GLU A 196 5.24 27.90 -14.13
C GLU A 196 5.14 27.27 -12.74
N ARG A 197 3.93 27.29 -12.14
CA ARG A 197 3.69 26.67 -10.84
C ARG A 197 3.93 25.16 -10.87
N PHE A 198 3.50 24.48 -11.94
CA PHE A 198 3.67 23.04 -12.09
C PHE A 198 5.11 22.64 -12.43
N GLU A 199 5.87 23.47 -13.14
CA GLU A 199 7.31 23.23 -13.31
C GLU A 199 8.08 23.36 -11.98
N GLU A 200 7.76 24.33 -11.12
CA GLU A 200 8.37 24.41 -9.78
C GLU A 200 8.02 23.17 -8.93
N ILE A 201 6.76 22.72 -8.98
CA ILE A 201 6.31 21.50 -8.30
C ILE A 201 7.08 20.28 -8.82
N ARG A 202 7.27 20.19 -10.14
CA ARG A 202 8.00 19.10 -10.79
C ARG A 202 9.45 19.06 -10.33
N GLU A 203 10.15 20.20 -10.30
CA GLU A 203 11.52 20.27 -9.79
C GLU A 203 11.59 19.81 -8.34
N ARG A 204 10.63 20.22 -7.50
CA ARG A 204 10.55 19.78 -6.10
C ARG A 204 10.28 18.28 -5.95
N LEU A 205 9.38 17.71 -6.73
CA LEU A 205 9.08 16.27 -6.73
C LEU A 205 10.27 15.44 -7.25
N ILE A 206 11.02 15.97 -8.21
CA ILE A 206 12.23 15.29 -8.71
C ILE A 206 13.36 15.42 -7.70
N ALA A 207 13.54 16.57 -7.04
CA ALA A 207 14.63 16.78 -6.10
C ALA A 207 14.39 16.11 -4.73
N SER A 208 13.14 16.08 -4.25
CA SER A 208 12.76 15.61 -2.92
C SER A 208 11.84 14.39 -2.99
N LYS A 209 12.01 13.44 -2.06
CA LYS A 209 11.05 12.33 -1.86
C LYS A 209 9.83 12.75 -1.04
N GLN A 210 9.70 14.02 -0.67
CA GLN A 210 8.58 14.49 0.14
C GLN A 210 7.35 14.73 -0.72
N ALA A 211 6.18 14.46 -0.13
CA ALA A 211 4.91 14.80 -0.75
C ALA A 211 4.77 16.33 -0.85
N VAL A 212 4.29 16.80 -2.00
CA VAL A 212 3.97 18.20 -2.26
C VAL A 212 2.46 18.36 -2.25
N GLU A 213 1.96 19.30 -1.45
CA GLU A 213 0.52 19.61 -1.35
C GLU A 213 0.22 20.97 -1.99
N VAL A 214 -0.78 21.01 -2.85
CA VAL A 214 -1.10 22.16 -3.70
C VAL A 214 -2.60 22.41 -3.63
N GLN A 215 -2.99 23.60 -3.17
CA GLN A 215 -4.37 24.05 -3.25
C GLN A 215 -4.72 24.41 -4.69
N ALA A 216 -5.76 23.81 -5.24
CA ALA A 216 -6.21 24.04 -6.60
C ALA A 216 -7.75 24.08 -6.68
N GLN A 217 -8.28 24.68 -7.74
CA GLN A 217 -9.70 24.66 -8.04
C GLN A 217 -9.91 23.84 -9.30
N MET A 218 -10.85 22.90 -9.24
CA MET A 218 -11.21 22.02 -10.35
C MET A 218 -12.48 22.52 -11.01
N ARG A 219 -12.54 22.43 -12.34
CA ARG A 219 -13.76 22.72 -13.09
C ARG A 219 -14.65 21.49 -13.11
N SER A 220 -15.82 21.58 -12.49
CA SER A 220 -16.89 20.57 -12.60
C SER A 220 -17.40 20.48 -14.05
N PRO A 221 -17.90 19.33 -14.50
CA PRO A 221 -18.60 19.20 -15.79
C PRO A 221 -19.77 20.19 -15.94
N LEU A 222 -20.36 20.61 -14.83
CA LEU A 222 -21.45 21.59 -14.78
C LEU A 222 -20.96 23.06 -14.75
N GLY A 223 -19.66 23.30 -14.80
CA GLY A 223 -19.04 24.63 -14.82
C GLY A 223 -18.79 25.26 -13.44
N GLU A 224 -19.17 24.59 -12.35
CA GLU A 224 -18.86 25.01 -10.97
C GLU A 224 -17.38 24.77 -10.63
N PHE A 225 -16.81 25.60 -9.76
CA PHE A 225 -15.45 25.44 -9.28
C PHE A 225 -15.45 24.79 -7.91
N LYS A 226 -14.78 23.64 -7.79
CA LYS A 226 -14.61 22.94 -6.52
C LYS A 226 -13.17 23.05 -6.06
N SER A 227 -12.98 23.58 -4.86
CA SER A 227 -11.66 23.62 -4.23
C SER A 227 -11.23 22.21 -3.82
N CYS A 228 -9.96 21.90 -4.04
CA CYS A 228 -9.36 20.64 -3.63
C CYS A 228 -7.88 20.83 -3.29
N THR A 229 -7.39 19.98 -2.40
CA THR A 229 -5.95 19.84 -2.16
C THR A 229 -5.42 18.67 -2.99
N LEU A 230 -4.47 18.95 -3.87
CA LEU A 230 -3.75 17.95 -4.64
C LEU A 230 -2.49 17.56 -3.88
N ARG A 231 -2.40 16.31 -3.46
CA ARG A 231 -1.19 15.76 -2.83
C ARG A 231 -0.46 14.89 -3.83
N MET A 232 0.80 15.23 -4.11
CA MET A 232 1.63 14.58 -5.12
C MET A 232 2.88 13.98 -4.48
N GLU A 233 3.25 12.77 -4.87
CA GLU A 233 4.47 12.10 -4.42
C GLU A 233 5.19 11.42 -5.58
N SER A 234 6.51 11.54 -5.64
CA SER A 234 7.30 10.90 -6.70
C SER A 234 7.55 9.43 -6.38
N ILE A 235 7.22 8.53 -7.30
CA ILE A 235 7.59 7.12 -7.27
C ILE A 235 8.70 6.92 -8.31
N ARG A 236 9.87 6.47 -7.85
CA ARG A 236 11.01 6.18 -8.73
C ARG A 236 11.10 4.68 -8.96
N THR A 237 10.86 4.27 -10.20
CA THR A 237 11.15 2.92 -10.69
C THR A 237 12.52 2.94 -11.38
N THR A 238 13.11 1.76 -11.66
CA THR A 238 14.44 1.61 -12.24
C THR A 238 14.63 2.41 -13.54
N ASP A 239 13.57 2.58 -14.33
CA ASP A 239 13.61 3.20 -15.66
C ASP A 239 12.76 4.47 -15.81
N GLU A 240 11.84 4.76 -14.86
CA GLU A 240 10.89 5.89 -14.97
C GLU A 240 10.60 6.57 -13.62
N ILE A 241 10.28 7.86 -13.69
CA ILE A 241 9.73 8.64 -12.57
C ILE A 241 8.24 8.82 -12.83
N GLU A 242 7.43 8.34 -11.90
CA GLU A 242 5.98 8.49 -11.87
C GLU A 242 5.59 9.40 -10.72
N ILE A 243 4.42 10.03 -10.81
CA ILE A 243 3.88 10.90 -9.78
C ILE A 243 2.55 10.32 -9.33
N LEU A 244 2.46 9.92 -8.07
CA LEU A 244 1.21 9.53 -7.44
C LEU A 244 0.46 10.78 -7.00
N LEU A 245 -0.71 11.00 -7.57
CA LEU A 245 -1.65 12.05 -7.22
C LEU A 245 -2.77 11.48 -6.35
N ARG A 246 -3.04 12.14 -5.22
CA ARG A 246 -4.26 11.95 -4.44
C ARG A 246 -4.98 13.28 -4.30
N VAL A 247 -6.28 13.28 -4.59
CA VAL A 247 -7.13 14.47 -4.45
C VAL A 247 -7.87 14.39 -3.12
N ILE A 248 -7.76 15.46 -2.34
CA ILE A 248 -8.55 15.65 -1.12
C ILE A 248 -9.56 16.77 -1.45
N PRO A 249 -10.84 16.44 -1.70
CA PRO A 249 -11.85 17.46 -1.93
C PRO A 249 -11.96 18.34 -0.68
N ASP A 250 -11.99 19.65 -0.88
CA ASP A 250 -12.21 20.60 0.20
C ASP A 250 -13.72 20.57 0.51
N ASN A 251 -14.18 19.50 1.18
CA ASN A 251 -15.55 19.36 1.71
C ASN A 251 -15.73 20.34 2.88
N LYS A 252 -15.52 21.64 2.65
CA LYS A 252 -16.21 22.62 3.48
C LYS A 252 -17.67 22.41 3.15
N ASP A 253 -18.45 21.93 4.10
CA ASP A 253 -19.88 21.73 3.97
C ASP A 253 -20.47 22.99 3.29
N ASP A 254 -20.76 22.93 1.99
CA ASP A 254 -21.31 24.08 1.25
C ASP A 254 -22.63 24.52 1.91
N LEU A 255 -23.35 23.56 2.50
CA LEU A 255 -24.51 23.78 3.35
C LEU A 255 -24.17 24.52 4.64
N ALA A 256 -23.09 24.18 5.34
CA ALA A 256 -22.64 24.93 6.52
C ALA A 256 -22.23 26.34 6.15
N GLN A 257 -21.61 26.56 4.98
CA GLN A 257 -21.34 27.91 4.47
C GLN A 257 -22.61 28.66 4.08
N ALA A 258 -23.62 27.99 3.54
CA ALA A 258 -24.91 28.58 3.19
C ALA A 258 -25.85 28.80 4.39
N PHE A 259 -25.59 28.18 5.55
CA PHE A 259 -26.47 28.23 6.72
C PHE A 259 -26.63 29.65 7.28
N ILE A 260 -27.80 30.29 7.15
CA ILE A 260 -28.03 31.65 7.68
C ILE A 260 -28.57 31.58 9.10
N GLU A 261 -29.68 30.88 9.29
CA GLU A 261 -30.30 30.66 10.59
C GLU A 261 -31.01 29.31 10.62
N GLY A 262 -31.22 28.76 11.82
CA GLY A 262 -31.90 27.49 12.01
C GLY A 262 -32.44 27.36 13.42
N ARG A 263 -33.63 26.78 13.54
CA ARG A 263 -34.30 26.48 14.81
C ARG A 263 -34.94 25.12 14.75
N GLU A 264 -34.60 24.27 15.70
CA GLU A 264 -35.15 22.91 15.77
C GLU A 264 -35.38 22.53 17.23
N HIS A 265 -36.29 21.58 17.42
CA HIS A 265 -36.65 21.03 18.72
C HIS A 265 -36.62 19.50 18.62
N PHE A 266 -35.88 18.87 19.52
CA PHE A 266 -35.70 17.43 19.60
C PHE A 266 -36.12 16.91 20.96
N GLU A 267 -36.62 15.67 20.97
CA GLU A 267 -36.85 14.88 22.16
C GLU A 267 -35.99 13.62 22.06
N ILE A 268 -34.99 13.51 22.93
CA ILE A 268 -33.99 12.44 22.88
C ILE A 268 -34.15 11.45 24.03
N GLU A 269 -33.77 10.21 23.76
CA GLU A 269 -33.70 9.17 24.79
C GLU A 269 -32.55 9.40 25.76
N ASN A 270 -32.67 8.84 26.97
CA ASN A 270 -31.68 8.91 28.04
C ASN A 270 -30.46 7.99 27.76
N THR A 271 -29.75 8.23 26.65
CA THR A 271 -28.54 7.49 26.26
C THR A 271 -27.39 8.45 25.97
N LEU A 272 -26.17 8.02 26.28
CA LEU A 272 -24.97 8.83 26.01
C LEU A 272 -24.75 9.00 24.50
N THR A 273 -25.09 7.99 23.69
CA THR A 273 -25.01 8.08 22.23
C THR A 273 -25.94 9.15 21.68
N ALA A 274 -27.19 9.21 22.15
CA ALA A 274 -28.12 10.26 21.73
C ALA A 274 -27.62 11.66 22.13
N ALA A 275 -27.00 11.80 23.32
CA ALA A 275 -26.36 13.04 23.74
C ALA A 275 -25.20 13.45 22.83
N ASP A 276 -24.35 12.50 22.41
CA ASP A 276 -23.24 12.74 21.50
C ASP A 276 -23.72 13.15 20.10
N ASP A 277 -24.72 12.46 19.56
CA ASP A 277 -25.30 12.75 18.24
C ASP A 277 -25.97 14.11 18.21
N ILE A 278 -26.83 14.40 19.19
CA ILE A 278 -27.55 15.68 19.21
C ILE A 278 -26.59 16.85 19.42
N SER A 279 -25.57 16.71 20.29
CA SER A 279 -24.60 17.78 20.56
C SER A 279 -23.83 18.18 19.31
N ARG A 280 -23.42 17.20 18.48
CA ARG A 280 -22.79 17.43 17.18
C ARG A 280 -23.74 18.09 16.20
N HIS A 281 -24.99 17.61 16.12
CA HIS A 281 -26.00 18.17 15.21
C HIS A 281 -26.28 19.65 15.52
N VAL A 282 -26.64 19.97 16.77
CA VAL A 282 -27.03 21.34 17.16
C VAL A 282 -25.85 22.32 17.13
N CYS A 283 -24.61 21.83 17.23
CA CYS A 283 -23.41 22.66 17.18
C CYS A 283 -22.72 22.71 15.80
N SER A 284 -23.20 21.94 14.81
CA SER A 284 -22.57 21.77 13.49
C SER A 284 -22.28 23.10 12.78
N ASN A 285 -23.21 24.05 12.91
CA ASN A 285 -23.14 25.35 12.23
C ASN A 285 -22.48 26.46 13.07
N LEU A 286 -21.99 26.18 14.27
CA LEU A 286 -21.33 27.20 15.11
C LEU A 286 -20.03 27.71 14.47
N ALA A 287 -19.25 26.83 13.84
CA ALA A 287 -17.96 27.17 13.24
C ALA A 287 -18.06 28.20 12.10
N LYS A 288 -19.26 28.46 11.57
CA LYS A 288 -19.51 29.55 10.62
C LYS A 288 -19.40 30.94 11.29
N TYR A 289 -19.84 31.06 12.54
CA TYR A 289 -20.00 32.35 13.23
C TYR A 289 -18.98 32.60 14.34
N MET A 290 -18.17 31.60 14.68
CA MET A 290 -17.10 31.69 15.68
C MET A 290 -15.91 30.81 15.30
N PRO A 291 -14.71 31.03 15.88
CA PRO A 291 -13.55 30.17 15.65
C PRO A 291 -13.85 28.70 15.90
N GLN A 292 -13.23 27.80 15.11
CA GLN A 292 -13.48 26.36 15.20
C GLN A 292 -13.14 25.77 16.57
N GLU A 293 -12.08 26.28 17.21
CA GLU A 293 -11.71 25.89 18.58
C GLU A 293 -12.81 26.23 19.58
N ASP A 294 -13.36 27.44 19.52
CA ASP A 294 -14.45 27.87 20.39
C ASP A 294 -15.73 27.07 20.11
N ALA A 295 -16.02 26.78 18.84
CA ALA A 295 -17.18 25.97 18.45
C ALA A 295 -17.09 24.54 19.01
N ASN A 296 -15.91 23.92 18.91
CA ASN A 296 -15.64 22.61 19.51
C ASN A 296 -15.78 22.64 21.03
N PHE A 297 -15.29 23.70 21.68
CA PHE A 297 -15.40 23.87 23.12
C PHE A 297 -16.87 24.05 23.56
N ALA A 298 -17.65 24.85 22.82
CA ALA A 298 -19.08 25.01 23.06
C ALA A 298 -19.84 23.68 22.90
N MET A 299 -19.52 22.88 21.87
CA MET A 299 -20.11 21.55 21.67
C MET A 299 -19.86 20.62 22.86
N VAL A 300 -18.62 20.59 23.39
CA VAL A 300 -18.28 19.79 24.58
C VAL A 300 -19.10 20.23 25.80
N CYS A 301 -19.30 21.54 25.96
CA CYS A 301 -20.11 22.08 27.06
C CYS A 301 -21.60 21.73 26.91
N VAL A 302 -22.18 21.90 25.73
CA VAL A 302 -23.57 21.51 25.44
C VAL A 302 -23.78 20.02 25.70
N ARG A 303 -22.85 19.19 25.23
CA ARG A 303 -22.85 17.74 25.48
C ARG A 303 -22.89 17.42 26.97
N GLU A 304 -22.06 18.06 27.78
CA GLU A 304 -22.10 17.79 29.23
C GLU A 304 -23.43 18.22 29.85
N ILE A 305 -23.98 19.37 29.46
CA ILE A 305 -25.26 19.82 29.96
C ILE A 305 -26.38 18.81 29.63
N ILE A 306 -26.36 18.22 28.43
CA ILE A 306 -27.29 17.16 28.04
C ILE A 306 -27.06 15.90 28.86
N ILE A 307 -25.80 15.50 29.11
CA ILE A 307 -25.49 14.35 29.98
C ILE A 307 -25.99 14.59 31.40
N ASN A 308 -25.82 15.79 31.95
CA ASN A 308 -26.32 16.14 33.28
C ASN A 308 -27.85 16.08 33.34
N ALA A 309 -28.54 16.55 32.29
CA ALA A 309 -29.98 16.42 32.16
C ALA A 309 -30.45 14.95 32.13
N ILE A 310 -29.67 14.06 31.49
CA ILE A 310 -29.92 12.62 31.49
C ILE A 310 -29.67 12.01 32.87
N GLU A 311 -28.46 12.18 33.42
CA GLU A 311 -28.01 11.53 34.65
C GLU A 311 -28.72 12.05 35.89
N HIS A 312 -28.61 13.36 36.13
CA HIS A 312 -29.04 14.00 37.36
C HIS A 312 -30.50 14.45 37.29
N GLY A 313 -30.97 14.80 36.09
CA GLY A 313 -32.36 15.16 35.83
C GLY A 313 -33.26 13.92 35.70
N ASN A 314 -33.25 13.30 34.53
CA ASN A 314 -34.19 12.23 34.19
C ASN A 314 -33.98 10.95 34.99
N LEU A 315 -32.74 10.49 35.15
CA LEU A 315 -32.43 9.24 35.85
C LEU A 315 -32.27 9.41 37.37
N GLU A 316 -32.31 10.65 37.87
CA GLU A 316 -32.16 11.03 39.29
C GLU A 316 -30.95 10.32 39.94
N ILE A 317 -29.83 10.23 39.22
CA ILE A 317 -28.56 9.69 39.73
C ILE A 317 -27.88 10.77 40.55
N THR A 318 -27.49 10.49 41.79
CA THR A 318 -26.74 11.47 42.60
C THR A 318 -25.24 11.45 42.28
N PHE A 319 -24.51 12.49 42.66
CA PHE A 319 -23.05 12.51 42.51
C PHE A 319 -22.37 11.36 43.26
N ASP A 320 -22.85 11.03 44.47
CA ASP A 320 -22.31 9.90 45.24
C ASP A 320 -22.54 8.55 44.56
N GLU A 321 -23.73 8.35 43.98
CA GLU A 321 -24.07 7.15 43.22
C GLU A 321 -23.19 7.01 41.97
N LYS A 322 -22.99 8.11 41.23
CA LYS A 322 -22.10 8.17 40.06
C LYS A 322 -20.66 7.83 40.45
N SER A 323 -20.11 8.49 41.46
CA SER A 323 -18.73 8.26 41.94
C SER A 323 -18.53 6.85 42.48
N LYS A 324 -19.55 6.24 43.09
CA LYS A 324 -19.52 4.83 43.50
C LYS A 324 -19.50 3.90 42.29
N ALA A 325 -20.42 4.08 41.33
CA ALA A 325 -20.51 3.23 40.14
C ALA A 325 -19.26 3.32 39.24
N GLN A 326 -18.63 4.49 39.17
CA GLN A 326 -17.35 4.68 38.47
C GLN A 326 -16.20 3.95 39.17
N ARG A 327 -16.08 4.04 40.50
CA ARG A 327 -15.06 3.30 41.28
C ARG A 327 -15.22 1.79 41.12
N GLU A 328 -16.46 1.30 41.07
CA GLU A 328 -16.79 -0.11 40.87
C GLU A 328 -16.70 -0.56 39.39
N ARG A 329 -16.39 0.35 38.45
CA ARG A 329 -16.37 0.11 36.99
C ARG A 329 -17.69 -0.43 36.41
N ARG A 330 -18.82 -0.18 37.08
CA ARG A 330 -20.17 -0.61 36.68
C ARG A 330 -21.07 0.53 36.22
N TYR A 331 -20.48 1.69 35.92
CA TYR A 331 -21.22 2.89 35.55
C TYR A 331 -22.19 2.69 34.35
N PHE A 332 -21.76 2.01 33.27
CA PHE A 332 -22.62 1.76 32.12
C PHE A 332 -23.79 0.82 32.43
N GLU A 333 -23.54 -0.24 33.21
CA GLU A 333 -24.59 -1.16 33.67
C GLU A 333 -25.60 -0.43 34.55
N PHE A 334 -25.12 0.37 35.50
CA PHE A 334 -25.95 1.16 36.40
C PHE A 334 -26.83 2.18 35.65
N LEU A 335 -26.28 2.83 34.62
CA LEU A 335 -27.03 3.75 33.77
C LEU A 335 -28.15 3.01 33.01
N GLN A 336 -27.84 1.83 32.48
CA GLN A 336 -28.80 0.98 31.77
C GLN A 336 -29.92 0.47 32.70
N GLU A 337 -29.57 -0.01 33.89
CA GLU A 337 -30.53 -0.43 34.93
C GLU A 337 -31.48 0.70 35.32
N ARG A 338 -30.96 1.92 35.50
CA ARG A 338 -31.77 3.12 35.77
C ARG A 338 -32.67 3.46 34.59
N LYS A 339 -32.16 3.42 33.36
CA LYS A 339 -32.93 3.71 32.15
C LYS A 339 -34.12 2.75 31.98
N ASP A 340 -33.92 1.47 32.26
CA ASP A 340 -34.95 0.44 32.06
C ASP A 340 -35.98 0.36 33.21
N ALA A 341 -35.71 1.04 34.33
CA ALA A 341 -36.63 1.10 35.45
C ALA A 341 -37.95 1.82 35.07
N PRO A 342 -39.13 1.28 35.43
CA PRO A 342 -40.43 1.87 35.06
C PRO A 342 -40.61 3.33 35.45
N LYS A 343 -39.93 3.79 36.51
CA LYS A 343 -39.97 5.18 36.97
C LYS A 343 -39.33 6.17 35.99
N TYR A 344 -38.32 5.75 35.22
CA TYR A 344 -37.49 6.63 34.40
C TYR A 344 -37.56 6.34 32.89
N LYS A 345 -38.05 5.16 32.51
CA LYS A 345 -38.05 4.65 31.13
C LYS A 345 -38.71 5.56 30.09
N ASP A 346 -39.82 6.20 30.46
CA ASP A 346 -40.57 7.07 29.56
C ASP A 346 -40.09 8.52 29.58
N ARG A 347 -39.09 8.85 30.42
CA ARG A 347 -38.55 10.20 30.47
C ARG A 347 -37.68 10.50 29.26
N ARG A 348 -37.72 11.74 28.79
CA ARG A 348 -36.94 12.23 27.63
C ARG A 348 -36.33 13.59 27.94
N VAL A 349 -35.22 13.91 27.28
CA VAL A 349 -34.60 15.24 27.35
C VAL A 349 -35.02 16.02 26.12
N GLN A 350 -35.54 17.22 26.34
CA GLN A 350 -35.88 18.15 25.27
C GLN A 350 -34.67 19.05 24.99
N VAL A 351 -34.27 19.11 23.72
CA VAL A 351 -33.16 19.95 23.24
C VAL A 351 -33.70 20.86 22.15
N GLU A 352 -33.74 22.16 22.44
CA GLU A 352 -34.06 23.19 21.48
C GLU A 352 -32.80 24.00 21.18
N TYR A 353 -32.60 24.36 19.92
CA TYR A 353 -31.55 25.32 19.58
C TYR A 353 -32.04 26.36 18.59
N SER A 354 -31.38 27.51 18.60
CA SER A 354 -31.55 28.58 17.63
C SER A 354 -30.20 29.20 17.34
N ILE A 355 -29.68 29.02 16.12
CA ILE A 355 -28.50 29.74 15.65
C ILE A 355 -28.93 30.83 14.69
N THR A 356 -28.43 32.03 14.90
CA THR A 356 -28.62 33.24 14.08
C THR A 356 -27.27 33.91 13.88
N PRO A 357 -27.09 34.81 12.90
CA PRO A 357 -25.82 35.51 12.71
C PRO A 357 -25.34 36.32 13.93
N GLN A 358 -26.24 36.65 14.86
CA GLN A 358 -25.92 37.42 16.07
C GLN A 358 -25.61 36.54 17.29
N ARG A 359 -26.22 35.35 17.38
CA ARG A 359 -26.10 34.48 18.56
C ARG A 359 -26.54 33.04 18.31
N ALA A 360 -26.05 32.14 19.15
CA ALA A 360 -26.59 30.81 19.36
C ALA A 360 -27.30 30.73 20.73
N LEU A 361 -28.45 30.07 20.74
CA LEU A 361 -29.22 29.73 21.92
C LEU A 361 -29.41 28.22 21.97
N PHE A 362 -29.16 27.62 23.13
CA PHE A 362 -29.46 26.23 23.42
C PHE A 362 -30.35 26.17 24.65
N ARG A 363 -31.45 25.44 24.59
CA ARG A 363 -32.31 25.18 25.73
C ARG A 363 -32.40 23.68 25.93
N ILE A 364 -32.01 23.22 27.11
CA ILE A 364 -32.03 21.81 27.49
C ILE A 364 -33.00 21.69 28.67
N THR A 365 -34.01 20.84 28.54
CA THR A 365 -35.03 20.60 29.57
C THR A 365 -35.09 19.12 29.91
N ASP A 366 -34.98 18.80 31.20
CA ASP A 366 -35.22 17.47 31.74
C ASP A 366 -36.55 17.40 32.52
N GLN A 367 -37.01 16.19 32.77
CA GLN A 367 -38.25 15.87 33.49
C GLN A 367 -37.97 15.46 34.95
N GLY A 368 -36.77 15.77 35.45
CA GLY A 368 -36.37 15.59 36.83
C GLY A 368 -36.96 16.65 37.76
N LYS A 369 -36.60 16.53 39.04
CA LYS A 369 -37.03 17.46 40.10
C LYS A 369 -36.30 18.80 40.06
N GLY A 370 -35.27 18.91 39.22
CA GLY A 370 -34.35 20.05 39.17
C GLY A 370 -33.45 20.13 40.40
N PHE A 371 -32.69 21.22 40.49
CA PHE A 371 -31.73 21.46 41.56
C PHE A 371 -31.65 22.95 41.94
N ASP A 372 -31.15 23.22 43.15
CA ASP A 372 -30.88 24.58 43.60
C ASP A 372 -29.66 25.17 42.90
N HIS A 373 -29.91 25.72 41.71
CA HIS A 373 -28.90 26.35 40.86
C HIS A 373 -28.29 27.61 41.50
N ARG A 374 -28.98 28.31 42.41
CA ARG A 374 -28.47 29.55 43.01
C ARG A 374 -27.30 29.25 43.94
N THR A 375 -27.52 28.33 44.87
CA THR A 375 -26.48 27.85 45.78
C THR A 375 -25.32 27.20 45.01
N PHE A 376 -25.60 26.55 43.89
CA PHE A 376 -24.55 25.96 43.05
C PHE A 376 -23.72 27.01 42.30
N LEU A 377 -24.34 28.01 41.66
CA LEU A 377 -23.65 29.08 40.93
C LEU A 377 -22.80 29.94 41.88
N GLU A 378 -23.26 30.18 43.10
CA GLU A 378 -22.46 30.85 44.14
C GLU A 378 -21.21 30.05 44.52
N LYS A 379 -21.31 28.72 44.61
CA LYS A 379 -20.15 27.83 44.84
C LYS A 379 -19.20 27.77 43.64
N ALA A 380 -19.72 27.88 42.42
CA ALA A 380 -18.90 27.91 41.20
C ALA A 380 -18.04 29.19 41.09
N ALA A 381 -18.45 30.29 41.72
CA ALA A 381 -17.67 31.53 41.79
C ALA A 381 -16.43 31.42 42.71
N ASN A 382 -16.42 30.46 43.65
CA ASN A 382 -15.29 30.16 44.55
C ASN A 382 -15.07 28.62 44.61
N PRO A 383 -14.43 28.02 43.59
CA PRO A 383 -14.40 26.57 43.42
C PRO A 383 -13.59 25.87 44.52
N SER A 384 -14.21 24.89 45.20
CA SER A 384 -13.51 23.92 46.06
C SER A 384 -12.96 22.75 45.23
N PRO A 385 -11.97 21.99 45.73
CA PRO A 385 -11.42 20.80 45.02
C PRO A 385 -12.49 19.77 44.64
N GLU A 386 -13.49 19.56 45.48
CA GLU A 386 -14.64 18.65 45.25
C GLU A 386 -15.54 19.13 44.09
N LEU A 387 -15.67 20.45 43.91
CA LEU A 387 -16.43 21.03 42.81
C LEU A 387 -15.70 20.87 41.45
N LEU A 388 -14.37 20.77 41.48
CA LEU A 388 -13.55 20.55 40.27
C LEU A 388 -13.60 19.09 39.78
N GLU A 389 -13.85 18.12 40.67
CA GLU A 389 -14.00 16.70 40.29
C GLU A 389 -15.38 16.38 39.69
N HIS A 390 -16.44 17.04 40.15
CA HIS A 390 -17.82 16.68 39.79
C HIS A 390 -18.64 17.79 39.08
N GLY A 391 -18.20 19.05 39.17
CA GLY A 391 -18.87 20.22 38.57
C GLY A 391 -18.16 20.78 37.32
N ARG A 392 -17.15 20.06 36.79
CA ARG A 392 -16.30 20.53 35.69
C ARG A 392 -17.09 21.00 34.48
N GLY A 393 -18.13 20.27 34.08
CA GLY A 393 -18.92 20.62 32.91
C GLY A 393 -19.75 21.90 33.07
N LEU A 394 -20.22 22.22 34.27
CA LEU A 394 -20.90 23.50 34.49
C LEU A 394 -19.92 24.67 34.50
N PHE A 395 -18.75 24.49 35.11
CA PHE A 395 -17.68 25.49 35.08
C PHE A 395 -17.21 25.78 33.64
N MET A 396 -17.02 24.72 32.84
CA MET A 396 -16.71 24.84 31.41
C MET A 396 -17.81 25.60 30.66
N THR A 397 -19.08 25.33 30.99
CA THR A 397 -20.23 26.02 30.39
C THR A 397 -20.24 27.51 30.71
N LEU A 398 -19.93 27.89 31.96
CA LEU A 398 -19.81 29.31 32.36
C LEU A 398 -18.65 30.02 31.66
N ALA A 399 -17.58 29.31 31.32
CA ALA A 399 -16.47 29.86 30.52
C ALA A 399 -16.80 29.94 29.03
N ALA A 400 -17.57 28.98 28.50
CA ALA A 400 -17.90 28.89 27.09
C ALA A 400 -18.99 29.87 26.66
N PHE A 401 -20.02 30.11 27.49
CA PHE A 401 -21.21 30.87 27.14
C PHE A 401 -21.26 32.23 27.82
N ASP A 402 -21.80 33.24 27.12
CA ASP A 402 -21.89 34.61 27.65
C ASP A 402 -23.01 34.75 28.69
N ARG A 403 -24.04 33.88 28.62
CA ARG A 403 -25.14 33.85 29.57
C ARG A 403 -25.66 32.43 29.74
N VAL A 404 -25.80 32.02 31.01
CA VAL A 404 -26.39 30.74 31.43
C VAL A 404 -27.54 31.05 32.39
N VAL A 405 -28.74 30.60 32.05
CA VAL A 405 -29.95 30.86 32.86
C VAL A 405 -30.66 29.56 33.13
N TYR A 406 -30.94 29.29 34.40
CA TYR A 406 -31.80 28.19 34.83
C TYR A 406 -33.23 28.69 35.08
N ASN A 407 -34.22 27.83 34.88
CA ASN A 407 -35.57 28.12 35.35
C ASN A 407 -35.68 27.99 36.87
N GLU A 408 -36.83 28.36 37.45
CA GLU A 408 -37.03 28.34 38.91
C GLU A 408 -36.83 26.95 39.53
N ALA A 409 -37.29 25.89 38.84
CA ALA A 409 -37.13 24.51 39.30
C ALA A 409 -35.69 23.99 39.15
N GLY A 410 -34.90 24.55 38.23
CA GLY A 410 -33.54 24.08 37.91
C GLY A 410 -33.49 22.84 37.01
N ASN A 411 -34.58 22.47 36.33
CA ASN A 411 -34.64 21.37 35.35
C ASN A 411 -34.66 21.86 33.89
N GLN A 412 -34.47 23.16 33.66
CA GLN A 412 -34.23 23.74 32.35
C GLN A 412 -33.06 24.71 32.42
N VAL A 413 -32.17 24.61 31.45
CA VAL A 413 -31.06 25.54 31.26
C VAL A 413 -31.10 26.15 29.87
N THR A 414 -30.89 27.46 29.80
CA THR A 414 -30.72 28.22 28.56
C THR A 414 -29.29 28.76 28.49
N LEU A 415 -28.56 28.35 27.45
CA LEU A 415 -27.21 28.78 27.15
C LEU A 415 -27.26 29.77 25.97
N GLU A 416 -26.65 30.94 26.14
CA GLU A 416 -26.55 31.96 25.09
C GLU A 416 -25.08 32.25 24.79
N LYS A 417 -24.71 32.11 23.52
CA LYS A 417 -23.42 32.54 22.98
C LYS A 417 -23.66 33.64 21.95
N ARG A 418 -23.04 34.80 22.13
CA ARG A 418 -23.11 35.92 21.20
C ARG A 418 -21.93 35.86 20.25
N PHE A 419 -22.20 36.05 18.98
CA PHE A 419 -21.17 36.14 17.97
C PHE A 419 -20.70 37.57 17.89
N LYS A 420 -19.38 37.77 17.85
CA LYS A 420 -18.82 39.07 17.53
C LYS A 420 -19.06 39.28 16.04
N THR A 421 -19.91 40.23 15.69
CA THR A 421 -20.13 40.63 14.30
C THR A 421 -18.76 40.93 13.68
N ARG A 422 -18.35 40.17 12.66
CA ARG A 422 -17.25 40.61 11.81
C ARG A 422 -17.73 41.91 11.14
N ALA A 423 -17.18 43.04 11.59
CA ALA A 423 -17.39 44.34 10.98
C ALA A 423 -16.86 44.36 9.54
#